data_AF-O53135-F1
#
_entry.id   AF-O53135-F1
#
_cell.length_a   1.000
_cell.length_b   1.000
_cell.length_c   1.000
_cell.angle_alpha   90.00
_cell.angle_beta   90.00
_cell.angle_gamma   90.00
#
_symmetry.space_group_name_H-M   'P 1'
#
loop_
_entity.id
_entity.type
_entity.pdbx_description
1 polymer ?
#
loop_
_entity_poly.entity_id
_entity_poly.type
_entity_poly.pdbx_seq_one_letter_code
_entity_poly.pdbx_strand_id
1 'polypeptide(L)'
;MKFFLKVLQRVCSLYERRKQIEAYIESSMEILAPNLALLAGPMLGARLISIAGSLEKLAAFPSSTIQVIGASKALFKHLRSRAPSPKHGIIYSHPLINTSPWWVRGKVARALAAKLSLAARIDFYSAKRNPSLENELEEKIRKIRAENPRPPQKRQEIRAKPKKKRRK
;
A
#
# COMPACT_ATOMS: atom_id res chain seq x y z
N MET A 1 18.75 3.94 -40.82
CA MET A 1 18.24 5.18 -40.19
C MET A 1 16.71 5.22 -40.00
N LYS A 2 15.88 4.90 -41.01
CA LYS A 2 14.40 4.95 -40.92
C LYS A 2 13.77 4.09 -39.81
N PHE A 3 14.34 2.90 -39.52
CA PHE A 3 13.85 2.03 -38.44
C PHE A 3 14.00 2.66 -37.05
N PHE A 4 15.16 3.26 -36.77
CA PHE A 4 15.45 3.89 -35.47
C PHE A 4 14.50 5.07 -35.21
N LEU A 5 14.28 5.93 -36.21
CA LEU A 5 13.30 7.03 -36.12
C LEU A 5 11.88 6.53 -35.83
N LYS A 6 11.46 5.44 -36.48
CA LYS A 6 10.14 4.83 -36.25
C LYS A 6 10.00 4.26 -34.83
N VAL A 7 11.07 3.67 -34.28
CA VAL A 7 11.10 3.19 -32.89
C VAL A 7 11.01 4.37 -31.92
N LEU A 8 11.80 5.42 -32.12
CA LEU A 8 11.75 6.62 -31.29
C LEU A 8 10.36 7.27 -31.28
N GLN A 9 9.73 7.42 -32.44
CA GLN A 9 8.37 7.95 -32.54
C GLN A 9 7.35 7.10 -31.76
N ARG A 10 7.46 5.76 -31.84
CA ARG A 10 6.62 4.87 -31.05
C ARG A 10 6.84 5.04 -29.55
N VAL A 11 8.10 5.12 -29.12
CA VAL A 11 8.44 5.35 -27.71
C VAL A 11 7.84 6.67 -27.22
N CYS A 12 8.00 7.77 -27.96
CA CYS A 12 7.37 9.05 -27.62
C CYS A 12 5.84 8.94 -27.51
N SER A 13 5.19 8.29 -28.48
CA SER A 13 3.74 8.11 -28.45
C SER A 13 3.26 7.29 -27.24
N LEU A 14 4.06 6.34 -26.76
CA LEU A 14 3.75 5.58 -25.54
C LEU A 14 3.85 6.45 -24.29
N TYR A 15 4.84 7.36 -24.23
CA TYR A 15 4.95 8.32 -23.13
C TYR A 15 3.78 9.31 -23.13
N GLU A 16 3.34 9.79 -24.29
CA GLU A 16 2.17 10.67 -24.41
C GLU A 16 0.89 9.97 -23.96
N ARG A 17 0.65 8.73 -24.44
CA ARG A 17 -0.51 7.93 -24.01
C ARG A 17 -0.48 7.66 -22.51
N ARG A 18 0.70 7.37 -21.95
CA ARG A 18 0.85 7.18 -20.51
C ARG A 18 0.44 8.43 -19.74
N LYS A 19 0.88 9.62 -20.17
CA LYS A 19 0.48 10.89 -19.54
C LYS A 19 -1.03 11.11 -19.62
N GLN A 20 -1.65 10.81 -20.76
CA GLN A 20 -3.11 10.91 -20.92
C GLN A 20 -3.87 10.00 -19.95
N ILE A 21 -3.39 8.77 -19.75
CA ILE A 21 -3.98 7.82 -18.80
C ILE A 21 -3.78 8.30 -17.36
N GLU A 22 -2.59 8.80 -17.01
CA GLU A 22 -2.30 9.35 -15.68
C GLU A 22 -3.26 10.53 -15.37
N ALA A 23 -3.42 11.48 -16.29
CA ALA A 23 -4.35 12.61 -16.13
C ALA A 23 -5.83 12.17 -16.02
N TYR A 24 -6.22 11.14 -16.76
CA TYR A 24 -7.56 10.57 -16.65
C TYR A 24 -7.79 9.91 -15.28
N ILE A 25 -6.80 9.17 -14.76
CA ILE A 25 -6.87 8.57 -13.42
C ILE A 25 -6.95 9.64 -12.35
N GLU A 26 -6.16 10.71 -12.46
CA GLU A 26 -6.18 11.83 -11.52
C GLU A 26 -7.57 12.46 -11.43
N SER A 27 -8.14 12.88 -12.56
CA SER A 27 -9.48 13.49 -12.58
C SER A 27 -10.58 12.53 -12.13
N SER A 28 -10.52 11.26 -12.55
CA SER A 28 -11.51 10.25 -12.14
C SER A 28 -11.46 9.96 -10.64
N MET A 29 -10.27 9.91 -10.05
CA MET A 29 -10.10 9.64 -8.62
C MET A 29 -10.59 10.81 -7.76
N GLU A 30 -10.41 12.05 -8.21
CA GLU A 30 -10.95 13.22 -7.50
C GLU A 30 -12.48 13.21 -7.41
N ILE A 31 -13.15 12.67 -8.44
CA ILE A 31 -14.62 12.58 -8.49
C ILE A 31 -15.12 11.35 -7.74
N LEU A 32 -14.51 10.18 -7.96
CA LEU A 32 -15.03 8.90 -7.48
C LEU A 32 -14.54 8.54 -6.08
N ALA A 33 -13.32 8.92 -5.71
CA ALA A 33 -12.69 8.53 -4.47
C ALA A 33 -11.74 9.62 -3.92
N PRO A 34 -12.28 10.81 -3.61
CA PRO A 34 -11.48 11.97 -3.20
C PRO A 34 -10.68 11.73 -1.91
N ASN A 35 -11.17 10.90 -0.98
CA ASN A 35 -10.46 10.62 0.27
C ASN A 35 -9.30 9.65 0.06
N LEU A 36 -9.48 8.62 -0.77
CA LEU A 36 -8.38 7.74 -1.18
C LEU A 36 -7.31 8.51 -1.97
N ALA A 37 -7.74 9.40 -2.87
CA ALA A 37 -6.83 10.27 -3.60
C ALA A 37 -6.02 11.18 -2.65
N LEU A 38 -6.67 11.75 -1.64
CA LEU A 38 -6.03 12.57 -0.61
C LEU A 38 -4.96 11.77 0.17
N LEU A 39 -5.29 10.58 0.66
CA LEU A 39 -4.40 9.83 1.56
C LEU A 39 -3.30 9.02 0.86
N ALA A 40 -3.56 8.47 -0.32
CA ALA A 40 -2.63 7.58 -1.02
C ALA A 40 -2.05 8.20 -2.30
N GLY A 41 -2.65 9.29 -2.79
CA GLY A 41 -2.46 9.78 -4.14
C GLY A 41 -3.34 9.04 -5.16
N PRO A 42 -3.72 9.67 -6.28
CA PRO A 42 -4.62 9.08 -7.28
C PRO A 42 -4.11 7.74 -7.83
N MET A 43 -2.82 7.64 -8.14
CA MET A 43 -2.22 6.45 -8.75
C MET A 43 -2.21 5.22 -7.83
N LEU A 44 -1.98 5.40 -6.53
CA LEU A 44 -2.02 4.28 -5.58
C LEU A 44 -3.46 3.94 -5.21
N GLY A 45 -4.33 4.94 -5.04
CA GLY A 45 -5.76 4.75 -4.81
C GLY A 45 -6.44 3.95 -5.93
N ALA A 46 -6.20 4.32 -7.19
CA ALA A 46 -6.72 3.60 -8.34
C ALA A 46 -6.22 2.14 -8.40
N ARG A 47 -4.94 1.89 -8.05
CA ARG A 47 -4.41 0.51 -7.94
C ARG A 47 -5.08 -0.29 -6.82
N LEU A 48 -5.37 0.32 -5.68
CA LEU A 48 -6.08 -0.34 -4.58
C LEU A 48 -7.47 -0.79 -5.03
N ILE A 49 -8.22 0.10 -5.69
CA ILE A 49 -9.55 -0.20 -6.24
C ILE A 49 -9.45 -1.31 -7.30
N SER A 50 -8.47 -1.20 -8.22
CA SER A 50 -8.25 -2.20 -9.26
C SER A 50 -7.94 -3.58 -8.71
N ILE A 51 -7.10 -3.69 -7.68
CA ILE A 51 -6.77 -4.99 -7.05
C ILE A 51 -7.95 -5.54 -6.25
N ALA A 52 -8.75 -4.68 -5.60
CA ALA A 52 -9.98 -5.10 -4.92
C ALA A 52 -11.09 -5.51 -5.89
N GLY A 53 -11.08 -4.96 -7.11
CA GLY A 53 -12.06 -5.19 -8.18
C GLY A 53 -13.19 -4.15 -8.21
N SER A 54 -13.47 -3.47 -7.11
CA SER A 54 -14.40 -2.33 -7.05
C SER A 54 -14.15 -1.50 -5.79
N LEU A 55 -14.66 -0.26 -5.77
CA LEU A 55 -14.60 0.60 -4.58
C LEU A 55 -15.44 0.01 -3.42
N GLU A 56 -16.59 -0.59 -3.73
CA GLU A 56 -17.43 -1.30 -2.77
C GLU A 56 -16.67 -2.42 -2.05
N LYS A 57 -15.99 -3.30 -2.81
CA LYS A 57 -15.18 -4.38 -2.24
C LYS A 57 -14.05 -3.82 -1.38
N LEU A 58 -13.40 -2.75 -1.84
CA LEU A 58 -12.35 -2.10 -1.07
C LEU A 58 -12.88 -1.52 0.25
N ALA A 59 -14.08 -0.92 0.26
CA ALA A 59 -14.73 -0.39 1.45
C ALA A 59 -15.09 -1.50 2.47
N ALA A 60 -15.44 -2.69 1.98
CA ALA A 60 -15.71 -3.87 2.79
C ALA A 60 -14.44 -4.49 3.41
N PHE A 61 -13.26 -4.25 2.84
CA PHE A 61 -12.03 -4.84 3.35
C PHE A 61 -11.65 -4.30 4.74
N PRO A 62 -11.20 -5.17 5.65
CA PRO A 62 -10.61 -4.72 6.91
C PRO A 62 -9.23 -4.11 6.67
N SER A 63 -8.79 -3.25 7.59
CA SER A 63 -7.48 -2.59 7.54
C SER A 63 -6.31 -3.57 7.37
N SER A 64 -6.38 -4.74 8.02
CA SER A 64 -5.36 -5.79 7.91
C SER A 64 -5.22 -6.33 6.48
N THR A 65 -6.33 -6.43 5.73
CA THR A 65 -6.31 -6.87 4.32
C THR A 65 -5.71 -5.78 3.44
N ILE A 66 -6.12 -4.53 3.64
CA ILE A 66 -5.56 -3.37 2.91
C ILE A 66 -4.04 -3.25 3.14
N GLN A 67 -3.56 -3.57 4.35
CA GLN A 67 -2.14 -3.54 4.66
C GLN A 67 -1.31 -4.49 3.78
N VAL A 68 -1.85 -5.66 3.43
CA VAL A 68 -1.16 -6.72 2.67
C VAL A 68 -1.68 -6.88 1.24
N ILE A 69 -2.60 -6.02 0.80
CA ILE A 69 -3.23 -6.12 -0.52
C ILE A 69 -2.18 -6.04 -1.64
N GLY A 70 -2.35 -6.89 -2.66
CA GLY A 70 -1.39 -7.07 -3.75
C GLY A 70 -0.15 -7.89 -3.41
N ALA A 71 -0.02 -8.42 -2.18
CA ALA A 71 0.99 -9.42 -1.82
C ALA A 71 0.54 -10.88 -2.09
N SER A 72 -0.49 -11.09 -2.92
CA SER A 72 -1.16 -12.39 -3.08
C SER A 72 -0.19 -13.53 -3.41
N LYS A 73 0.78 -13.33 -4.29
CA LYS A 73 1.79 -14.35 -4.62
C LYS A 73 2.60 -14.79 -3.39
N ALA A 74 3.04 -13.84 -2.59
CA ALA A 74 3.79 -14.12 -1.36
C ALA A 74 2.90 -14.77 -0.29
N LEU A 75 1.63 -14.35 -0.20
CA LEU A 75 0.64 -14.96 0.69
C LEU A 75 0.38 -16.42 0.32
N PHE A 76 0.15 -16.72 -0.96
CA PHE A 76 -0.04 -18.09 -1.42
C PHE A 76 1.19 -18.97 -1.18
N LYS A 77 2.40 -18.41 -1.35
CA LYS A 77 3.65 -19.11 -1.02
C LYS A 77 3.76 -19.39 0.49
N HIS A 78 3.36 -18.45 1.34
CA HIS A 78 3.30 -18.66 2.80
C HIS A 78 2.35 -19.81 3.15
N LEU A 79 1.14 -19.80 2.58
CA LEU A 79 0.11 -20.81 2.85
C LEU A 79 0.52 -22.21 2.36
N ARG A 80 1.14 -22.32 1.17
CA ARG A 80 1.54 -23.62 0.60
C ARG A 80 2.85 -24.17 1.17
N SER A 81 3.84 -23.31 1.37
CA SER A 81 5.23 -23.74 1.62
C SER A 81 5.76 -23.35 2.99
N ARG A 82 4.90 -22.84 3.90
CA ARG A 82 5.29 -22.26 5.20
C ARG A 82 6.41 -21.22 5.09
N ALA A 83 6.53 -20.55 3.94
CA ALA A 83 7.45 -19.42 3.75
C ALA A 83 7.06 -18.28 4.70
N PRO A 84 7.90 -17.28 4.99
CA PRO A 84 7.50 -16.16 5.83
C PRO A 84 6.25 -15.43 5.28
N SER A 85 5.31 -15.09 6.18
CA SER A 85 4.11 -14.33 5.81
C SER A 85 4.48 -12.96 5.23
N PRO A 86 3.83 -12.49 4.15
CA PRO A 86 4.08 -11.16 3.62
C PRO A 86 3.71 -10.09 4.65
N LYS A 87 4.69 -9.25 4.99
CA LYS A 87 4.50 -8.17 5.97
C LYS A 87 3.88 -6.91 5.36
N HIS A 88 3.91 -6.77 4.03
CA HIS A 88 3.55 -5.55 3.33
C HIS A 88 2.92 -5.84 1.96
N GLY A 89 1.92 -5.03 1.58
CA GLY A 89 1.31 -4.98 0.26
C GLY A 89 1.75 -3.76 -0.55
N ILE A 90 0.94 -3.38 -1.55
CA ILE A 90 1.25 -2.27 -2.47
C ILE A 90 1.38 -0.92 -1.74
N ILE A 91 0.71 -0.75 -0.60
CA ILE A 91 0.78 0.50 0.16
C ILE A 91 2.19 0.81 0.67
N TYR A 92 3.10 -0.18 0.69
CA TYR A 92 4.48 0.02 1.15
C TYR A 92 5.29 0.97 0.26
N SER A 93 4.88 1.18 -0.99
CA SER A 93 5.48 2.17 -1.88
C SER A 93 5.12 3.61 -1.50
N HIS A 94 4.18 3.82 -0.57
CA HIS A 94 3.76 5.15 -0.15
C HIS A 94 4.92 5.95 0.46
N PRO A 95 5.10 7.24 0.11
CA PRO A 95 6.22 8.05 0.61
C PRO A 95 6.35 8.04 2.12
N LEU A 96 5.23 8.14 2.87
CA LEU A 96 5.25 8.12 4.35
C LEU A 96 5.88 6.85 4.93
N ILE A 97 5.76 5.70 4.25
CA ILE A 97 6.33 4.44 4.70
C ILE A 97 7.76 4.30 4.20
N ASN A 98 8.00 4.55 2.92
CA ASN A 98 9.32 4.34 2.30
C ASN A 98 10.39 5.26 2.92
N THR A 99 10.04 6.51 3.21
CA THR A 99 10.94 7.49 3.86
C THR A 99 11.13 7.25 5.36
N SER A 100 10.27 6.43 5.99
CA SER A 100 10.36 6.18 7.42
C SER A 100 11.46 5.16 7.76
N PRO A 101 12.11 5.25 8.95
CA PRO A 101 13.09 4.27 9.41
C PRO A 101 12.52 2.85 9.47
N TRP A 102 13.34 1.84 9.14
CA TRP A 102 12.88 0.45 8.95
C TRP A 102 12.13 -0.15 10.16
N TRP A 103 12.47 0.28 11.38
CA TRP A 103 11.84 -0.20 12.62
C TRP A 103 10.45 0.38 12.88
N VAL A 104 10.11 1.54 12.30
CA VAL A 104 8.76 2.15 12.42
C VAL A 104 7.87 1.89 11.21
N ARG A 105 8.44 1.49 10.05
CA ARG A 105 7.68 1.28 8.80
C ARG A 105 6.43 0.43 8.98
N GLY A 106 6.50 -0.65 9.76
CA GLY A 106 5.34 -1.52 10.02
C GLY A 106 4.23 -0.82 10.81
N LYS A 107 4.58 0.03 11.79
CA LYS A 107 3.61 0.82 12.57
C LYS A 107 2.95 1.88 11.69
N VAL A 108 3.74 2.57 10.87
CA VAL A 108 3.25 3.58 9.90
C VAL A 108 2.35 2.92 8.86
N ALA A 109 2.73 1.77 8.32
CA ALA A 109 1.92 1.04 7.34
C ALA A 109 0.55 0.63 7.90
N ARG A 110 0.49 0.20 9.16
CA ARG A 110 -0.77 -0.12 9.83
C ARG A 110 -1.65 1.12 10.03
N ALA A 111 -1.06 2.24 10.44
CA ALA A 111 -1.78 3.50 10.60
C ALA A 111 -2.36 3.98 9.25
N LEU A 112 -1.55 3.95 8.18
CA LEU A 112 -2.00 4.28 6.83
C LEU A 112 -3.12 3.35 6.37
N ALA A 113 -2.96 2.03 6.51
CA ALA A 113 -3.99 1.07 6.10
C ALA A 113 -5.33 1.27 6.83
N ALA A 114 -5.29 1.66 8.12
CA ALA A 114 -6.50 1.97 8.88
C ALA A 114 -7.21 3.20 8.32
N LYS A 115 -6.48 4.26 8.01
CA LYS A 115 -7.04 5.48 7.42
C LYS A 115 -7.52 5.28 5.99
N LEU A 116 -6.83 4.47 5.18
CA LEU A 116 -7.28 4.08 3.85
C LEU A 116 -8.57 3.26 3.87
N SER A 117 -8.72 2.34 4.85
CA SER A 117 -9.96 1.60 5.06
C SER A 117 -11.13 2.52 5.36
N LEU A 118 -10.92 3.53 6.21
CA LEU A 118 -11.92 4.53 6.54
C LEU A 118 -12.24 5.43 5.34
N ALA A 119 -11.23 5.91 4.63
CA ALA A 119 -11.38 6.72 3.42
C ALA A 119 -12.19 6.00 2.34
N ALA A 120 -11.88 4.73 2.06
CA ALA A 120 -12.62 3.91 1.09
C ALA A 120 -14.11 3.80 1.44
N ARG A 121 -14.44 3.67 2.73
CA ARG A 121 -15.84 3.64 3.19
C ARG A 121 -16.53 4.99 3.03
N ILE A 122 -15.86 6.09 3.38
CA ILE A 122 -16.43 7.43 3.23
C ILE A 122 -16.65 7.74 1.74
N ASP A 123 -15.68 7.40 0.88
CA ASP A 123 -15.79 7.56 -0.57
C ASP A 123 -16.97 6.76 -1.13
N PHE A 124 -17.14 5.51 -0.70
CA PHE A 124 -18.25 4.67 -1.17
C PHE A 124 -19.63 5.13 -0.67
N TYR A 125 -19.77 5.44 0.62
CA TYR A 125 -21.09 5.72 1.22
C TYR A 125 -21.51 7.19 1.16
N SER A 126 -20.56 8.12 1.27
CA SER A 126 -20.88 9.55 1.35
C SER A 126 -20.36 10.35 0.17
N ALA A 127 -19.33 9.88 -0.54
CA ALA A 127 -18.60 10.62 -1.60
C ALA A 127 -18.14 12.04 -1.20
N LYS A 128 -18.19 12.40 0.09
CA LYS A 128 -17.77 13.71 0.60
C LYS A 128 -16.31 13.65 0.97
N ARG A 129 -15.54 14.63 0.49
CA ARG A 129 -14.15 14.82 0.90
C ARG A 129 -14.09 15.21 2.37
N ASN A 130 -13.28 14.50 3.14
CA ASN A 130 -13.00 14.76 4.54
C ASN A 130 -11.48 15.01 4.74
N PRO A 131 -11.06 16.28 4.75
CA PRO A 131 -9.67 16.65 5.00
C PRO A 131 -9.15 16.25 6.39
N SER A 132 -10.01 15.99 7.38
CA SER A 132 -9.57 15.62 8.74
C SER A 132 -8.75 14.33 8.76
N LEU A 133 -8.99 13.43 7.80
CA LEU A 133 -8.32 12.13 7.72
C LEU A 133 -6.81 12.27 7.56
N GLU A 134 -6.36 13.26 6.80
CA GLU A 134 -4.94 13.53 6.57
C GLU A 134 -4.29 14.03 7.86
N ASN A 135 -4.87 15.03 8.51
CA ASN A 135 -4.39 15.57 9.78
C ASN A 135 -4.30 14.48 10.87
N GLU A 136 -5.32 13.64 10.98
CA GLU A 136 -5.36 12.53 11.95
C GLU A 136 -4.29 11.47 11.64
N LEU A 137 -4.00 11.22 10.37
CA LEU A 137 -2.94 10.30 9.95
C LEU A 137 -1.56 10.86 10.32
N GLU A 138 -1.31 12.12 9.99
CA GLU A 138 -0.06 12.80 10.27
C GLU A 138 0.22 12.86 11.78
N GLU A 139 -0.77 13.22 12.58
CA GLU A 139 -0.65 13.26 14.03
C GLU A 139 -0.29 11.87 14.58
N LYS A 140 -0.93 10.81 14.07
CA LYS A 140 -0.65 9.44 14.48
C LYS A 140 0.78 9.02 14.11
N ILE A 141 1.24 9.38 12.90
CA ILE A 141 2.61 9.09 12.45
C ILE A 141 3.63 9.86 13.29
N ARG A 142 3.36 11.12 13.62
CA ARG A 142 4.21 11.93 14.50
C ARG A 142 4.37 11.28 15.86
N LYS A 143 3.27 10.83 16.48
CA LYS A 143 3.29 10.09 17.75
C LYS A 143 4.11 8.80 17.64
N ILE A 144 3.91 8.01 16.58
CA ILE A 144 4.69 6.78 16.34
C ILE A 144 6.19 7.07 16.25
N ARG A 145 6.59 8.14 15.56
CA ARG A 145 8.00 8.54 15.43
C ARG A 145 8.59 9.00 16.77
N ALA A 146 7.85 9.81 17.53
CA ALA A 146 8.27 10.30 18.84
C ALA A 146 8.44 9.17 19.86
N GLU A 147 7.53 8.19 19.88
CA GLU A 147 7.59 7.03 20.79
C GLU A 147 8.69 6.02 20.43
N ASN A 148 9.21 6.06 19.19
CA ASN A 148 10.15 5.05 18.67
C ASN A 148 11.40 5.68 18.04
N PRO A 149 12.16 6.50 18.80
CA PRO A 149 13.32 7.22 18.27
C PRO A 149 14.48 6.29 17.95
N ARG A 150 14.57 5.13 18.61
CA ARG A 150 15.69 4.18 18.48
C ARG A 150 15.21 2.85 17.90
N PRO A 151 16.08 2.12 17.19
CA PRO A 151 15.78 0.77 16.73
C PRO A 151 15.57 -0.15 17.94
N PRO A 152 14.59 -1.08 17.88
CA PRO A 152 14.40 -2.06 18.94
C PRO A 152 15.66 -2.93 19.06
N GLN A 153 16.12 -3.14 20.30
CA GLN A 153 17.20 -4.08 20.56
C GLN A 153 16.78 -5.46 20.07
N LYS A 154 17.61 -6.04 19.20
CA LYS A 154 17.38 -7.32 18.56
C LYS A 154 17.28 -8.38 19.65
N ARG A 155 16.06 -8.74 20.06
CA ARG A 155 15.83 -9.90 20.93
C ARG A 155 16.37 -11.08 20.15
N GLN A 156 17.47 -11.67 20.60
CA GLN A 156 18.01 -12.88 19.98
C GLN A 156 16.87 -13.91 20.02
N GLU A 157 16.25 -14.18 18.88
CA GLU A 157 15.32 -15.28 18.76
C GLU A 157 16.10 -16.52 19.15
N ILE A 158 15.72 -17.11 20.29
CA ILE A 158 16.18 -18.41 20.73
C ILE A 158 15.79 -19.37 19.59
N ARG A 159 16.73 -19.65 18.69
CA ARG A 159 16.55 -20.66 17.65
C ARG A 159 16.20 -21.96 18.36
N ALA A 160 14.93 -22.37 18.28
CA ALA A 160 14.50 -23.65 18.83
C ALA A 160 15.41 -24.74 18.27
N LYS A 161 16.20 -25.38 19.15
CA LYS A 161 17.10 -26.48 18.78
C LYS A 161 16.26 -27.54 18.05
N PRO A 162 16.73 -28.10 16.92
CA PRO A 162 15.99 -29.14 16.21
C PRO A 162 15.75 -30.32 17.17
N LYS A 163 14.48 -30.69 17.37
CA LYS A 163 14.11 -31.88 18.16
C LYS A 163 14.80 -33.08 17.52
N LYS A 164 15.73 -33.71 18.25
CA LYS A 164 16.37 -34.97 17.86
C LYS A 164 15.26 -35.97 17.51
N LYS A 165 15.24 -36.45 16.26
CA LYS A 165 14.39 -37.58 15.86
C LYS A 165 14.71 -38.75 16.81
N ARG A 166 13.74 -39.16 17.63
CA ARG A 166 13.81 -40.43 18.35
C ARG A 166 13.82 -41.52 17.28
N ARG A 167 14.96 -42.19 17.11
CA ARG A 167 15.02 -43.49 16.44
C ARG A 167 14.26 -44.50 17.31
N LYS A 168 13.21 -45.06 16.78
CA LYS A 168 12.70 -46.40 17.10
C LYS A 168 12.11 -46.96 15.82
#